data_AF-A0A1F2SC27-F1
#
_entry.id   AF-A0A1F2SC27-F1
#
_cell.length_a   1.000
_cell.length_b   1.000
_cell.length_c   1.000
_cell.angle_alpha   90.00
_cell.angle_beta   90.00
_cell.angle_gamma   90.00
#
_symmetry.space_group_name_H-M   'P 1'
#
loop_
_entity.id
_entity.type
_entity.pdbx_description
1 polymer ?
#
loop_
_entity_poly.entity_id
_entity_poly.type
_entity_poly.pdbx_seq_one_letter_code
_entity_poly.pdbx_strand_id
1 'polypeptide(L)'
;MHTLVLDEELRVSALRCRDCGLVATPKAERCPECHGSLERIEDAVEQAVQAAIQDNTQIRFVSGSEELRQAGGIGALLRFRTAESPA
;
A
#
# COMPACT_ATOMS: atom_id res chain seq x y z
N MET A 1 9.77 -7.34 -0.78
CA MET A 1 9.48 -7.04 0.66
C MET A 1 9.58 -8.33 1.48
N HIS A 2 9.75 -8.30 2.81
CA HIS A 2 9.77 -9.51 3.64
C HIS A 2 8.39 -9.83 4.24
N THR A 3 7.79 -8.84 4.88
CA THR A 3 6.53 -8.99 5.60
C THR A 3 5.70 -7.73 5.40
N LEU A 4 4.45 -7.88 4.96
CA LEU A 4 3.44 -6.84 4.95
C LEU A 4 2.61 -6.97 6.23
N VAL A 5 2.42 -5.86 6.96
CA VAL A 5 1.63 -5.78 8.19
C VAL A 5 0.45 -4.86 7.94
N LEU A 6 -0.75 -5.34 8.23
CA LEU A 6 -2.00 -4.65 7.97
C LEU A 6 -2.87 -4.65 9.22
N ASP A 7 -3.48 -3.52 9.52
CA ASP A 7 -4.57 -3.49 10.48
C ASP A 7 -5.80 -4.18 9.87
N GLU A 8 -6.43 -5.08 10.63
CA GLU A 8 -7.55 -5.90 10.15
C GLU A 8 -8.79 -5.07 9.78
N GLU A 9 -8.97 -3.91 10.42
CA GLU A 9 -10.08 -2.99 10.15
C GLU A 9 -9.71 -1.87 9.17
N LEU A 10 -8.49 -1.91 8.62
CA LEU A 10 -8.01 -0.86 7.73
C LEU A 10 -8.80 -0.83 6.42
N ARG A 11 -9.47 0.29 6.18
CA ARG A 11 -10.02 0.63 4.86
C ARG A 11 -9.43 1.95 4.40
N VAL A 12 -8.58 1.89 3.38
CA VAL A 12 -7.94 3.07 2.80
C VAL A 12 -8.26 3.13 1.32
N SER A 13 -8.88 4.24 0.92
CA SER A 13 -9.06 4.54 -0.50
C SER A 13 -7.78 5.14 -1.08
N ALA A 14 -7.45 4.75 -2.30
CA ALA A 14 -6.30 5.26 -3.04
C ALA A 14 -6.64 5.45 -4.52
N LEU A 15 -5.70 6.02 -5.27
CA LEU A 15 -5.81 6.13 -6.71
C LEU A 15 -4.91 5.08 -7.34
N ARG A 16 -5.44 4.21 -8.18
CA ARG A 16 -4.69 3.20 -8.93
C ARG A 16 -4.56 3.64 -10.38
N CYS A 17 -3.38 3.49 -10.98
CA CYS A 17 -3.26 3.61 -12.42
C CYS A 17 -3.77 2.34 -13.12
N ARG A 18 -4.67 2.50 -14.10
CA ARG A 18 -5.13 1.37 -14.92
C ARG A 18 -4.06 0.78 -15.82
N ASP A 19 -3.10 1.59 -16.24
CA ASP A 19 -2.11 1.20 -17.25
C ASP A 19 -0.91 0.47 -16.65
N CYS A 20 -0.37 0.95 -15.52
CA CYS A 20 0.81 0.34 -14.88
C CYS A 20 0.52 -0.34 -13.52
N GLY A 21 -0.66 -0.13 -12.93
CA GLY A 21 -1.01 -0.68 -11.62
C GLY A 21 -0.45 0.08 -10.42
N LEU A 22 0.27 1.19 -10.61
CA LEU A 22 0.80 1.99 -9.50
C LEU A 22 -0.33 2.55 -8.63
N VAL A 23 -0.21 2.38 -7.32
CA VAL A 23 -1.09 2.99 -6.32
C VAL A 23 -0.48 4.33 -5.87
N ALA A 24 -1.19 5.41 -6.15
CA ALA A 24 -0.82 6.79 -5.85
C ALA A 24 -1.73 7.40 -4.77
N THR A 25 -1.23 8.47 -4.14
CA THR A 25 -1.99 9.20 -3.13
C THR A 25 -3.21 9.90 -3.76
N PRO A 26 -4.31 10.13 -3.02
CA PRO A 26 -5.55 10.72 -3.54
C PRO A 26 -5.41 12.13 -4.16
N LYS A 27 -4.24 12.77 -4.03
CA LYS A 27 -3.94 14.10 -4.57
C LYS A 27 -3.29 14.06 -5.97
N ALA A 28 -2.97 12.89 -6.50
CA ALA A 28 -2.37 12.78 -7.83
C ALA A 28 -3.45 12.89 -8.93
N GLU A 29 -3.25 13.78 -9.89
CA GLU A 29 -4.16 13.89 -11.06
C GLU A 29 -3.84 12.85 -12.15
N ARG A 30 -2.58 12.44 -12.26
CA ARG A 30 -2.08 11.47 -13.26
C ARG A 30 -1.01 10.57 -12.64
N CYS A 31 -0.82 9.40 -13.22
CA CYS A 31 0.23 8.48 -12.75
C CYS A 31 1.62 9.09 -12.98
N PRO A 32 2.50 9.17 -11.96
CA PRO A 32 3.85 9.72 -12.11
C PRO A 32 4.78 8.82 -12.96
N GLU A 33 4.49 7.53 -13.07
CA GLU A 33 5.34 6.57 -13.80
C GLU A 33 5.01 6.52 -15.30
N CYS A 34 3.72 6.47 -15.64
CA CYS A 34 3.29 6.26 -17.03
C CYS A 34 2.36 7.36 -17.57
N HIS A 35 2.05 8.39 -16.79
CA HIS A 35 1.07 9.45 -17.10
C HIS A 35 -0.35 8.95 -17.46
N GLY A 36 -0.63 7.68 -17.14
CA GLY A 36 -1.90 7.03 -17.38
C GLY A 36 -3.04 7.54 -16.50
N SER A 37 -4.25 7.06 -16.78
CA SER A 37 -5.45 7.43 -16.03
C SER A 37 -5.47 6.78 -14.66
N LEU A 38 -5.71 7.58 -13.63
CA LEU A 38 -5.92 7.10 -12.28
C LEU A 38 -7.42 6.82 -12.03
N GLU A 39 -7.72 5.66 -11.48
CA GLU A 39 -9.04 5.28 -10.99
C GLU A 39 -9.02 5.22 -9.46
N ARG A 40 -10.10 5.69 -8.82
CA ARG A 40 -10.21 5.58 -7.37
C ARG A 40 -10.57 4.14 -7.02
N ILE A 41 -9.75 3.54 -6.18
CA ILE A 41 -10.01 2.25 -5.55
C ILE A 41 -10.41 2.50 -4.09
N GLU A 42 -11.47 1.86 -3.66
CA GLU A 42 -11.95 1.96 -2.27
C GLU A 42 -11.09 1.13 -1.32
N ASP A 43 -10.39 0.13 -1.84
CA ASP A 43 -9.57 -0.81 -1.09
C ASP A 43 -8.14 -0.88 -1.64
N ALA A 44 -7.27 0.00 -1.14
CA ALA A 44 -5.84 -0.04 -1.42
C ALA A 44 -5.15 -1.24 -0.74
N VAL A 45 -5.77 -1.83 0.29
CA VAL A 45 -5.22 -2.96 1.04
C VAL A 45 -5.24 -4.20 0.18
N GLU A 46 -6.31 -4.44 -0.57
CA GLU A 46 -6.42 -5.57 -1.50
C GLU A 46 -5.29 -5.59 -2.53
N GLN A 47 -4.89 -4.42 -3.03
CA GLN A 47 -3.76 -4.31 -3.96
C GLN A 47 -2.42 -4.60 -3.29
N ALA A 48 -2.20 -4.10 -2.07
CA ALA A 48 -0.99 -4.39 -1.32
C ALA A 48 -0.86 -5.90 -1.00
N VAL A 49 -1.98 -6.54 -0.66
CA VAL A 49 -2.07 -7.99 -0.47
C VAL A 49 -1.74 -8.73 -1.76
N GLN A 50 -2.33 -8.32 -2.89
CA GLN A 50 -2.07 -8.94 -4.19
C GLN A 50 -0.59 -8.85 -4.58
N ALA A 51 0.03 -7.69 -4.39
CA ALA A 51 1.47 -7.51 -4.61
C ALA A 51 2.31 -8.38 -3.68
N ALA A 52 1.93 -8.48 -2.40
CA ALA A 52 2.61 -9.34 -1.43
C ALA A 52 2.54 -10.83 -1.80
N ILE A 53 1.40 -11.29 -2.32
CA ILE A 53 1.25 -12.65 -2.82
C ILE A 53 2.19 -12.89 -4.01
N GLN A 54 2.22 -11.97 -4.99
CA GLN A 54 3.11 -12.08 -6.16
C GLN A 54 4.59 -12.12 -5.77
N ASP A 55 4.98 -11.30 -4.79
CA ASP A 55 6.36 -11.22 -4.28
C ASP A 55 6.74 -12.34 -3.30
N ASN A 56 5.87 -13.32 -3.04
CA ASN A 56 6.07 -14.37 -2.03
C ASN A 56 6.41 -13.78 -0.65
N THR A 57 5.70 -12.71 -0.29
CA THR A 57 5.87 -11.95 0.94
C THR A 57 4.91 -12.46 2.01
N GLN A 58 5.36 -12.51 3.26
CA GLN A 58 4.47 -12.89 4.35
C GLN A 58 3.47 -11.77 4.65
N ILE A 59 2.21 -12.11 4.82
CA ILE A 59 1.16 -11.14 5.14
C ILE A 59 0.71 -11.40 6.57
N ARG A 60 0.68 -10.35 7.39
CA ARG A 60 0.23 -10.41 8.78
C ARG A 60 -0.86 -9.37 9.02
N PHE A 61 -2.05 -9.84 9.37
CA PHE A 61 -3.11 -9.01 9.89
C PHE A 61 -2.93 -8.86 11.40
N VAL A 62 -3.04 -7.63 11.90
CA VAL A 62 -2.92 -7.27 13.31
C VAL A 62 -4.19 -6.53 13.69
N SER A 63 -4.91 -7.01 14.70
CA SER A 63 -6.08 -6.35 15.25
C SER A 63 -5.73 -5.61 16.54
N GLY A 64 -6.29 -4.41 16.73
CA GLY A 64 -6.23 -3.69 18.01
C GLY A 64 -4.89 -3.03 18.36
N SER A 65 -3.99 -2.82 17.39
CA SER A 65 -2.76 -2.05 17.62
C SER A 65 -2.99 -0.55 17.37
N GLU A 66 -3.02 0.22 18.44
CA GLU A 66 -3.13 1.67 18.36
C GLU A 66 -1.93 2.29 17.61
N GLU A 67 -0.72 1.77 17.83
CA GLU A 67 0.49 2.29 17.17
C GLU A 67 0.44 2.09 15.65
N LEU A 68 -0.08 0.95 15.20
CA LEU A 68 -0.23 0.68 13.77
C LEU A 68 -1.27 1.62 13.14
N ARG A 69 -2.40 1.85 13.81
CA ARG A 69 -3.43 2.79 13.33
C ARG A 69 -2.91 4.22 13.26
N GLN A 70 -2.12 4.66 14.24
CA GLN A 70 -1.47 5.98 14.23
C GLN A 70 -0.47 6.14 13.08
N ALA A 71 0.20 5.06 12.67
CA ALA A 71 1.10 5.05 11.51
C ALA A 71 0.37 4.98 10.15
N GLY A 72 -0.97 4.96 10.12
CA GLY A 72 -1.77 4.84 8.89
C GLY A 72 -2.34 3.44 8.63
N GLY A 73 -2.18 2.51 9.57
CA GLY A 73 -2.81 1.19 9.55
C GLY A 73 -2.15 0.14 8.65
N ILE A 74 -1.09 0.51 7.91
CA ILE A 74 -0.36 -0.35 6.98
C ILE A 74 1.14 -0.11 7.11
N GLY A 75 1.92 -1.18 7.10
CA GLY A 75 3.38 -1.12 7.15
C GLY A 75 4.02 -2.30 6.43
N ALA A 76 5.31 -2.16 6.09
CA ALA A 76 6.06 -3.23 5.45
C ALA A 76 7.47 -3.35 6.05
N LEU A 77 7.86 -4.57 6.39
CA LEU A 77 9.23 -4.93 6.72
C LEU A 77 9.97 -5.31 5.44
N LEU A 78 10.97 -4.50 5.08
CA LEU A 78 11.77 -4.70 3.88
C LEU A 78 12.98 -5.58 4.19
N ARG A 79 13.35 -6.48 3.25
CA ARG A 79 14.57 -7.31 3.37
C ARG A 79 15.85 -6.49 3.22
N PHE A 80 15.77 -5.39 2.48
CA PHE A 80 16.87 -4.49 2.17
C PHE A 80 16.44 -3.07 2.52
N ARG A 81 17.40 -2.24 2.98
CA ARG A 81 17.16 -0.82 3.23
C ARG A 81 16.88 -0.12 1.92
N THR A 82 15.69 0.47 1.80
CA THR A 82 15.42 1.50 0.80
C THR A 82 15.72 2.85 1.43
N ALA A 83 16.25 3.80 0.66
CA ALA A 83 16.41 5.17 1.12
C ALA A 83 15.07 5.67 1.67
N GLU A 84 15.08 6.16 2.90
CA GLU A 84 13.92 6.64 3.63
C GLU A 84 13.12 7.65 2.79
N SER A 85 11.80 7.44 2.65
CA SER A 85 10.89 8.45 2.13
C SER A 85 10.66 9.48 3.24
N PRO A 86 10.88 10.79 3.01
CA PRO A 86 10.66 11.80 4.03
C PRO A 86 9.17 11.87 4.35
N ALA A 87 8.89 11.97 5.66
CA ALA A 87 7.56 12.13 6.25
C ALA A 87 6.92 13.49 5.91
#